data_AF-A0AAW1VAR0-F1
#
_entry.id   AF-A0AAW1VAR0-F1
#
_cell.length_a   1.000
_cell.length_b   1.000
_cell.length_c   1.000
_cell.angle_alpha   90.00
_cell.angle_beta   90.00
_cell.angle_gamma   90.00
#
_symmetry.space_group_name_H-M   'P 1'
#
loop_
_entity.id
_entity.type
_entity.pdbx_description
1 polymer ?
#
loop_
_entity_poly.entity_id
_entity_poly.type
_entity_poly.pdbx_seq_one_letter_code
_entity_poly.pdbx_strand_id
1 'polypeptide(L)'
;MMEGIKKDLEEIKKENKNLKREHEKLKIEVQSLKNEMAILKNQAVANAVTADFQTRRNNVIMIGLSKTAEVVKVLNKLDINIKDEEIKTRQISSKGHMKPILVTFPSESVRNEVLLKRKAKGLLNSENMELDGDRRNIYINEDLPKITRDLFRKASELKNIGYM
;
A
#
# COMPACT_ATOMS: atom_id res chain seq x y z
N MET A 1 38.63 11.10 62.93
CA MET A 1 38.37 10.19 61.79
C MET A 1 36.91 9.70 61.74
N MET A 2 36.36 9.12 62.82
CA MET A 2 34.97 8.61 62.80
C MET A 2 33.88 9.65 62.46
N GLU A 3 34.06 10.89 62.87
CA GLU A 3 33.06 11.96 62.68
C GLU A 3 32.96 12.44 61.22
N GLY A 4 34.10 12.47 60.51
CA GLY A 4 34.15 12.72 59.06
C GLY A 4 33.46 11.59 58.28
N ILE A 5 33.76 10.34 58.61
CA ILE A 5 33.12 9.16 57.98
C ILE A 5 31.59 9.19 58.15
N LYS A 6 31.08 9.60 59.33
CA LYS A 6 29.63 9.74 59.54
C LYS A 6 29.01 10.80 58.64
N LYS A 7 29.67 11.94 58.46
CA LYS A 7 29.19 13.04 57.62
C LYS A 7 29.13 12.61 56.15
N ASP A 8 30.20 11.98 55.66
CA ASP A 8 30.28 11.46 54.30
C ASP A 8 29.17 10.42 54.04
N LEU A 9 28.88 9.55 55.02
CA LEU A 9 27.85 8.53 54.90
C LEU A 9 26.43 9.11 54.79
N GLU A 10 26.15 10.22 55.48
CA GLU A 10 24.87 10.92 55.39
C GLU A 10 24.73 11.68 54.06
N GLU A 11 25.81 12.28 53.55
CA GLU A 11 25.84 12.89 52.22
C GLU A 11 25.58 11.85 51.13
N ILE A 12 26.27 10.71 51.16
CA ILE A 12 26.06 9.58 50.23
C ILE A 12 24.61 9.06 50.28
N LYS A 13 23.99 8.97 51.47
CA LYS A 13 22.57 8.58 51.60
C LYS A 13 21.65 9.59 50.92
N LYS A 14 21.93 10.89 51.07
CA LYS A 14 21.14 11.96 50.47
C LYS A 14 21.26 11.93 48.95
N GLU A 15 22.49 11.80 48.42
CA GLU A 15 22.73 11.65 46.99
C GLU A 15 22.04 10.42 46.41
N ASN A 16 22.15 9.25 47.07
CA ASN A 16 21.45 8.04 46.64
C ASN A 16 19.92 8.20 46.61
N LYS A 17 19.33 8.91 47.57
CA LYS A 17 17.89 9.21 47.54
C LYS A 17 17.52 10.13 46.38
N ASN A 18 18.36 11.11 46.06
CA ASN A 18 18.15 12.01 44.94
C ASN A 18 18.29 11.26 43.60
N LEU A 19 19.35 10.47 43.42
CA LEU A 19 19.56 9.64 42.24
C LEU A 19 18.40 8.67 42.00
N LYS A 20 17.85 8.05 43.06
CA LYS A 20 16.66 7.19 42.93
C LYS A 20 15.44 7.96 42.41
N ARG A 21 15.24 9.20 42.86
CA ARG A 21 14.12 10.04 42.40
C ARG A 21 14.31 10.47 40.95
N GLU A 22 15.52 10.84 40.56
CA GLU A 22 15.85 11.20 39.18
C GLU A 22 15.71 10.00 38.25
N HIS A 23 16.17 8.83 38.66
CA HIS A 23 16.00 7.59 37.91
C HIS A 23 14.52 7.26 37.66
N GLU A 24 13.65 7.42 38.67
CA GLU A 24 12.22 7.15 38.48
C GLU A 24 11.56 8.17 37.54
N LYS A 25 11.96 9.45 37.61
CA LYS A 25 11.52 10.48 36.65
C LYS A 25 11.95 10.13 35.22
N LEU A 26 13.20 9.76 35.02
CA LEU A 26 13.72 9.34 33.70
C LEU A 26 12.97 8.14 33.16
N LYS A 27 12.62 7.17 34.01
CA LYS A 27 11.84 6.00 33.59
C LYS A 27 10.46 6.38 33.05
N ILE A 28 9.79 7.33 33.72
CA ILE A 28 8.48 7.85 33.27
C ILE A 28 8.64 8.59 31.94
N GLU A 29 9.64 9.44 31.82
CA GLU A 29 9.91 10.23 30.60
C GLU A 29 10.24 9.31 29.41
N VAL A 30 11.11 8.31 29.60
CA VAL A 30 11.42 7.30 28.58
C VAL A 30 10.16 6.55 28.15
N GLN A 31 9.26 6.21 29.07
CA GLN A 31 8.01 5.53 28.71
C GLN A 31 7.06 6.46 27.93
N SER A 32 6.98 7.74 28.28
CA SER A 32 6.22 8.74 27.51
C SER A 32 6.76 8.85 26.08
N LEU A 33 8.08 9.03 25.93
CA LEU A 33 8.73 9.14 24.63
C LEU A 33 8.53 7.88 23.77
N LYS A 34 8.55 6.68 24.38
CA LYS A 34 8.23 5.43 23.67
C LYS A 34 6.80 5.45 23.11
N ASN A 35 5.84 5.93 23.89
CA ASN A 35 4.45 6.01 23.47
C ASN A 35 4.27 7.04 22.35
N GLU A 36 4.86 8.23 22.49
CA GLU A 36 4.84 9.28 21.47
C GLU A 36 5.48 8.81 20.16
N MET A 37 6.63 8.13 20.24
CA MET A 37 7.31 7.57 19.07
C MET A 37 6.46 6.51 18.36
N ALA A 38 5.73 5.68 19.11
CA ALA A 38 4.81 4.71 18.52
C ALA A 38 3.65 5.39 17.77
N ILE A 39 3.08 6.46 18.32
CA ILE A 39 2.03 7.25 17.69
C ILE A 39 2.54 7.89 16.40
N LEU A 40 3.70 8.56 16.45
CA LEU A 40 4.31 9.22 15.28
C LEU A 40 4.61 8.22 14.17
N LYS A 41 5.13 7.03 14.52
CA LYS A 41 5.37 5.96 13.56
C LYS A 41 4.08 5.53 12.86
N ASN A 42 3.00 5.35 13.61
CA ASN A 42 1.70 4.98 13.04
C ASN A 42 1.13 6.09 12.14
N GLN A 43 1.23 7.35 12.56
CA GLN A 43 0.81 8.49 11.74
C GLN A 43 1.62 8.59 10.44
N ALA A 44 2.94 8.41 10.50
CA ALA A 44 3.79 8.42 9.32
C ALA A 44 3.40 7.31 8.33
N VAL A 45 3.12 6.09 8.82
CA VAL A 45 2.63 5.00 7.96
C VAL A 45 1.26 5.34 7.36
N ALA A 46 0.32 5.84 8.16
CA ALA A 46 -1.02 6.21 7.67
C ALA A 46 -0.95 7.30 6.59
N ASN A 47 -0.11 8.31 6.78
CA ASN A 47 0.11 9.38 5.81
C ASN A 47 0.73 8.85 4.52
N ALA A 48 1.75 7.99 4.63
CA ALA A 48 2.38 7.37 3.45
C ALA A 48 1.39 6.51 2.66
N VAL A 49 0.55 5.72 3.34
CA VAL A 49 -0.50 4.91 2.71
C VAL A 49 -1.51 5.81 1.99
N THR A 50 -1.97 6.88 2.66
CA THR A 50 -2.93 7.83 2.08
C THR A 50 -2.38 8.51 0.84
N ALA A 51 -1.12 8.97 0.89
CA ALA A 51 -0.45 9.58 -0.26
C ALA A 51 -0.32 8.59 -1.43
N ASP A 52 0.11 7.35 -1.17
CA ASP A 52 0.23 6.31 -2.21
C ASP A 52 -1.15 6.03 -2.85
N PHE A 53 -2.21 5.92 -2.06
CA PHE A 53 -3.59 5.79 -2.58
C PHE A 53 -3.99 6.97 -3.47
N GLN A 54 -3.72 8.20 -3.07
CA GLN A 54 -4.07 9.38 -3.88
C GLN A 54 -3.38 9.35 -5.25
N THR A 55 -2.11 8.92 -5.32
CA THR A 55 -1.38 8.80 -6.59
C THR A 55 -1.88 7.67 -7.49
N ARG A 56 -2.55 6.67 -6.91
CA ARG A 56 -3.06 5.48 -7.62
C ARG A 56 -4.56 5.49 -7.86
N ARG A 57 -5.30 6.47 -7.31
CA ARG A 57 -6.77 6.46 -7.30
C ARG A 57 -7.39 6.39 -8.70
N ASN A 58 -6.70 6.91 -9.71
CA ASN A 58 -7.12 6.90 -11.11
C ASN A 58 -6.54 5.73 -11.91
N ASN A 59 -5.84 4.79 -11.28
CA ASN A 59 -5.05 3.79 -11.98
C ASN A 59 -5.72 2.41 -11.99
N VAL A 60 -5.46 1.67 -13.06
CA VAL A 60 -5.67 0.22 -13.13
C VAL A 60 -4.44 -0.47 -13.70
N ILE A 61 -4.33 -1.76 -13.42
CA ILE A 61 -3.31 -2.64 -13.96
C ILE A 61 -3.99 -3.61 -14.92
N MET A 62 -3.60 -3.56 -16.19
CA MET A 62 -4.06 -4.50 -17.21
C MET A 62 -3.00 -5.57 -17.47
N ILE A 63 -3.39 -6.83 -17.47
CA ILE A 63 -2.53 -8.00 -17.69
C ILE A 63 -3.10 -8.79 -18.86
N GLY A 64 -2.24 -9.42 -19.67
CA GLY A 64 -2.65 -10.18 -20.84
C GLY A 64 -2.68 -9.35 -22.14
N LEU A 65 -2.11 -8.15 -22.11
CA LEU A 65 -1.92 -7.30 -23.28
C LEU A 65 -0.47 -7.38 -23.76
N SER A 66 -0.27 -7.39 -25.07
CA SER A 66 1.05 -7.45 -25.69
C SER A 66 1.70 -6.07 -25.77
N LYS A 67 0.88 -5.03 -25.97
CA LYS A 67 1.31 -3.64 -26.23
C LYS A 67 0.31 -2.65 -25.63
N THR A 68 0.76 -1.44 -25.33
CA THR A 68 -0.08 -0.36 -24.80
C THR A 68 -1.22 0.05 -25.73
N ALA A 69 -1.01 -0.04 -27.05
CA ALA A 69 -2.03 0.26 -28.06
C ALA A 69 -3.28 -0.66 -27.96
N GLU A 70 -3.19 -1.81 -27.29
CA GLU A 70 -4.35 -2.70 -27.08
C GLU A 70 -5.30 -2.19 -25.98
N VAL A 71 -4.86 -1.25 -25.14
CA VAL A 71 -5.66 -0.71 -24.02
C VAL A 71 -6.94 -0.06 -24.53
N VAL A 72 -6.84 0.85 -25.50
CA VAL A 72 -8.01 1.57 -26.05
C VAL A 72 -9.00 0.60 -26.69
N LYS A 73 -8.51 -0.43 -27.40
CA LYS A 73 -9.38 -1.47 -27.98
C LYS A 73 -10.21 -2.17 -26.91
N VAL A 74 -9.57 -2.60 -25.82
CA VAL A 74 -10.25 -3.25 -24.70
C VAL A 74 -11.26 -2.31 -24.04
N LEU A 75 -10.90 -1.04 -23.82
CA LEU A 75 -11.79 -0.05 -23.24
C LEU A 75 -13.03 0.19 -24.11
N ASN A 76 -12.85 0.31 -25.43
CA ASN A 76 -13.97 0.45 -26.37
C ASN A 76 -14.89 -0.78 -26.35
N LYS A 77 -14.34 -2.00 -26.23
CA LYS A 77 -15.14 -3.25 -26.10
C LYS A 77 -15.85 -3.39 -24.76
N LEU A 78 -15.41 -2.63 -23.76
CA LEU A 78 -16.09 -2.43 -22.48
C LEU A 78 -17.10 -1.27 -22.53
N ASP A 79 -17.38 -0.70 -23.71
CA ASP A 79 -18.26 0.46 -23.86
C ASP A 79 -17.76 1.69 -23.07
N ILE A 80 -16.44 1.82 -22.90
CA ILE A 80 -15.79 3.00 -22.32
C ILE A 80 -15.24 3.83 -23.48
N ASN A 81 -15.95 4.89 -23.84
CA ASN A 81 -15.53 5.79 -24.91
C ASN A 81 -14.55 6.83 -24.37
N ILE A 82 -13.26 6.52 -24.47
CA ILE A 82 -12.17 7.41 -24.08
C ILE A 82 -11.12 7.44 -25.18
N LYS A 83 -10.59 8.62 -25.48
CA LYS A 83 -9.55 8.75 -26.50
C LYS A 83 -8.19 8.34 -25.94
N ASP A 84 -7.28 7.92 -26.83
CA ASP A 84 -5.93 7.49 -26.43
C ASP A 84 -5.15 8.63 -25.76
N GLU A 85 -5.39 9.88 -26.17
CA GLU A 85 -4.71 11.05 -25.61
C GLU A 85 -5.15 11.39 -24.17
N GLU A 86 -6.31 10.90 -23.75
CA GLU A 86 -6.87 11.13 -22.42
C GLU A 86 -6.31 10.16 -21.36
N ILE A 87 -5.74 9.03 -21.81
CA ILE A 87 -5.17 8.01 -20.93
C ILE A 87 -3.65 8.01 -20.99
N LYS A 88 -3.01 7.74 -19.85
CA LYS A 88 -1.57 7.49 -19.81
C LYS A 88 -1.34 6.01 -19.61
N THR A 89 -0.56 5.40 -20.50
CA THR A 89 -0.23 3.97 -20.43
C THR A 89 1.26 3.76 -20.24
N ARG A 90 1.64 2.77 -19.43
CA ARG A 90 3.05 2.42 -19.20
C ARG A 90 3.20 0.95 -18.89
N GLN A 91 4.11 0.26 -19.58
CA GLN A 91 4.49 -1.10 -19.22
C GLN A 91 5.29 -1.11 -17.90
N ILE A 92 4.90 -1.99 -16.99
CA ILE A 92 5.53 -2.20 -15.69
C ILE A 92 6.52 -3.37 -15.81
N SER A 93 7.67 -3.24 -15.14
CA SER A 93 8.63 -4.34 -15.07
C SER A 93 8.01 -5.58 -14.40
N SER A 94 8.13 -6.72 -15.06
CA SER A 94 7.70 -8.03 -14.59
C SER A 94 8.61 -9.11 -15.17
N LYS A 95 8.70 -10.25 -14.49
CA LYS A 95 9.45 -11.42 -14.94
C LYS A 95 8.74 -12.19 -16.07
N GLY A 96 7.44 -11.93 -16.29
CA GLY A 96 6.64 -12.59 -17.33
C GLY A 96 6.86 -12.01 -18.72
N HIS A 97 6.63 -12.85 -19.75
CA HIS A 97 6.69 -12.44 -21.15
C HIS A 97 5.74 -11.28 -21.46
N MET A 98 4.52 -11.32 -20.91
CA MET A 98 3.56 -10.22 -21.00
C MET A 98 3.67 -9.34 -19.76
N LYS A 99 4.28 -8.17 -19.95
CA LYS A 99 4.44 -7.17 -18.90
C LYS A 99 3.09 -6.51 -18.59
N PRO A 100 2.68 -6.40 -17.32
CA PRO A 100 1.51 -5.65 -16.93
C PRO A 100 1.59 -4.20 -17.41
N ILE A 101 0.45 -3.62 -17.75
CA ILE A 101 0.33 -2.24 -18.21
C ILE A 101 -0.40 -1.44 -17.14
N LEU A 102 0.26 -0.40 -16.63
CA LEU A 102 -0.38 0.65 -15.84
C LEU A 102 -1.19 1.53 -16.78
N VAL A 103 -2.46 1.76 -16.46
CA VAL A 103 -3.32 2.70 -17.17
C VAL A 103 -3.82 3.72 -16.16
N THR A 104 -3.51 4.99 -16.41
CA THR A 104 -3.95 6.13 -15.59
C THR A 104 -5.02 6.90 -16.34
N PHE A 105 -6.19 7.00 -15.72
CA PHE A 105 -7.35 7.71 -16.25
C PHE A 105 -7.37 9.19 -15.84
N PRO A 106 -8.12 10.05 -16.57
CA PRO A 106 -8.26 11.46 -16.23
C PRO A 106 -9.01 11.66 -14.91
N SER A 107 -9.90 10.74 -14.56
CA SER A 107 -10.66 10.79 -13.30
C SER A 107 -10.88 9.42 -12.68
N GLU A 108 -11.10 9.42 -11.37
CA GLU A 108 -11.48 8.24 -10.60
C GLU A 108 -12.84 7.68 -11.05
N SER A 109 -13.75 8.55 -11.50
CA SER A 109 -15.06 8.13 -12.03
C SER A 109 -14.90 7.21 -13.23
N VAL A 110 -14.04 7.56 -14.19
CA VAL A 110 -13.76 6.73 -15.37
C VAL A 110 -13.14 5.40 -14.93
N ARG A 111 -12.18 5.45 -14.00
CA ARG A 111 -11.56 4.24 -13.43
C ARG A 111 -12.61 3.30 -12.83
N ASN A 112 -13.54 3.83 -12.05
CA ASN A 112 -14.59 3.06 -11.41
C ASN A 112 -15.56 2.48 -12.43
N GLU A 113 -15.92 3.24 -13.47
CA GLU A 113 -16.73 2.74 -14.58
C GLU A 113 -16.06 1.55 -15.28
N VAL A 114 -14.75 1.63 -15.57
CA VAL A 114 -13.99 0.53 -16.17
C VAL A 114 -14.07 -0.73 -15.32
N LEU A 115 -13.89 -0.62 -13.99
CA LEU A 115 -13.94 -1.76 -13.09
C LEU A 115 -15.34 -2.38 -13.00
N LEU A 116 -16.38 -1.53 -12.98
CA LEU A 116 -17.78 -1.97 -12.96
C LEU A 116 -18.14 -2.70 -14.26
N LYS A 117 -17.81 -2.11 -15.42
CA LYS A 117 -18.08 -2.75 -16.72
C LYS A 117 -17.27 -4.02 -16.91
N ARG A 118 -16.01 -4.05 -16.46
CA ARG A 118 -15.22 -5.30 -16.43
C ARG A 118 -15.91 -6.38 -15.61
N LYS A 119 -16.41 -6.04 -14.40
CA LYS A 119 -17.09 -7.00 -13.53
C LYS A 119 -18.40 -7.51 -14.17
N ALA A 120 -19.13 -6.65 -14.88
CA ALA A 120 -20.36 -7.01 -15.58
C ALA A 120 -20.11 -7.87 -16.84
N LYS A 121 -19.04 -7.59 -17.60
CA LYS A 121 -18.70 -8.31 -18.84
C LYS A 121 -18.30 -9.77 -18.58
N GLY A 122 -17.75 -10.07 -17.40
CA GLY A 122 -17.27 -11.41 -17.05
C GLY A 122 -15.89 -11.72 -17.63
N LEU A 123 -15.76 -12.84 -18.35
CA LEU A 123 -14.46 -13.29 -18.88
C LEU A 123 -13.98 -12.38 -20.02
N LEU A 124 -12.85 -11.72 -19.80
CA LEU A 124 -12.13 -10.98 -20.83
C LEU A 124 -11.01 -11.85 -21.39
N ASN A 125 -10.97 -11.99 -22.71
CA ASN A 125 -9.89 -12.68 -23.42
C ASN A 125 -9.59 -11.97 -24.75
N SER A 126 -8.46 -12.28 -25.37
CA SER A 126 -8.03 -11.66 -26.63
C SER A 126 -9.03 -11.84 -27.77
N GLU A 127 -9.73 -12.97 -27.82
CA GLU A 127 -10.74 -13.25 -28.86
C GLU A 127 -11.95 -12.32 -28.73
N ASN A 128 -12.56 -12.26 -27.53
CA ASN A 128 -13.70 -11.40 -27.23
C ASN A 128 -13.37 -9.91 -27.36
N MET A 129 -12.09 -9.55 -27.20
CA MET A 129 -11.60 -8.17 -27.32
C MET A 129 -11.02 -7.86 -28.70
N GLU A 130 -11.07 -8.81 -29.65
CA GLU A 130 -10.53 -8.67 -31.02
C GLU A 130 -9.06 -8.21 -31.03
N LEU A 131 -8.25 -8.83 -30.19
CA LEU A 131 -6.80 -8.60 -30.10
C LEU A 131 -6.04 -9.64 -30.92
N ASP A 132 -4.98 -9.19 -31.58
CA ASP A 132 -4.13 -10.05 -32.40
C ASP A 132 -3.36 -11.07 -31.55
N GLY A 133 -3.04 -12.21 -32.16
CA GLY A 133 -2.20 -13.27 -31.60
C GLY A 133 -2.97 -14.33 -30.81
N ASP A 134 -2.24 -15.10 -29.99
CA ASP A 134 -2.78 -16.26 -29.29
C ASP A 134 -3.91 -15.90 -28.30
N ARG A 135 -4.79 -16.88 -28.08
CA ARG A 135 -5.87 -16.80 -27.09
C ARG A 135 -5.28 -16.65 -25.69
N ARG A 136 -5.59 -15.53 -25.05
CA ARG A 136 -5.09 -15.18 -23.71
C ARG A 136 -6.17 -14.48 -22.90
N ASN A 137 -6.17 -14.73 -21.60
CA ASN A 137 -7.07 -14.04 -20.68
C ASN A 137 -6.52 -12.66 -20.35
N ILE A 138 -7.44 -11.70 -20.25
CA ILE A 138 -7.14 -10.31 -19.90
C ILE A 138 -7.67 -10.04 -18.50
N TYR A 139 -6.84 -9.46 -17.65
CA TYR A 139 -7.22 -9.09 -16.29
C TYR A 139 -7.05 -7.60 -16.11
N ILE A 140 -8.04 -6.92 -15.55
CA ILE A 140 -7.99 -5.49 -15.24
C ILE A 140 -8.16 -5.37 -13.75
N ASN A 141 -7.14 -4.97 -13.00
CA ASN A 141 -7.18 -4.90 -11.54
C ASN A 141 -6.94 -3.47 -11.04
N GLU A 142 -7.35 -3.19 -9.81
CA GLU A 142 -6.99 -1.94 -9.14
C GLU A 142 -5.47 -1.86 -8.91
N ASP A 143 -4.92 -0.66 -9.09
CA ASP A 143 -3.54 -0.37 -8.69
C ASP A 143 -3.50 -0.07 -7.19
N LEU A 144 -3.31 -1.13 -6.39
CA LEU A 144 -3.31 -1.01 -4.93
C LEU A 144 -1.89 -0.84 -4.36
N PRO A 145 -1.74 -0.04 -3.28
CA PRO A 145 -0.52 0.01 -2.49
C PRO A 145 -0.03 -1.38 -2.08
N LYS A 146 1.29 -1.55 -1.95
CA LYS A 146 1.90 -2.84 -1.59
C LYS A 146 1.32 -3.42 -0.30
N ILE A 147 1.15 -2.59 0.72
CA ILE A 147 0.61 -2.98 2.03
C ILE A 147 -0.80 -3.59 1.87
N THR A 148 -1.65 -2.92 1.10
CA THR A 148 -3.02 -3.37 0.81
C THR A 148 -3.02 -4.68 0.01
N ARG A 149 -2.15 -4.82 -0.99
CA ARG A 149 -2.01 -6.07 -1.76
C ARG A 149 -1.55 -7.23 -0.89
N ASP A 150 -0.57 -6.99 -0.03
CA ASP A 150 -0.05 -8.00 0.90
C ASP A 150 -1.13 -8.45 1.90
N LEU A 151 -1.99 -7.52 2.36
CA LEU A 151 -3.14 -7.83 3.21
C LEU A 151 -4.16 -8.72 2.50
N PHE A 152 -4.55 -8.38 1.25
CA PHE A 152 -5.48 -9.20 0.49
C PHE A 152 -4.92 -10.58 0.16
N ARG A 153 -3.61 -10.69 -0.12
CA ARG A 153 -2.95 -12.00 -0.31
C ARG A 153 -3.08 -12.87 0.94
N LYS A 154 -2.73 -12.32 2.12
CA LYS A 154 -2.89 -13.04 3.40
C LYS A 154 -4.34 -13.44 3.68
N ALA A 155 -5.29 -12.53 3.44
CA ALA A 155 -6.71 -12.82 3.61
C ALA A 155 -7.19 -13.96 2.69
N SER A 156 -6.70 -14.00 1.45
CA SER A 156 -7.01 -15.08 0.50
C SER A 156 -6.40 -16.41 0.93
N GLU A 157 -5.18 -16.42 1.47
CA GLU A 157 -4.54 -17.62 2.01
C GLU A 157 -5.35 -18.20 3.18
N LEU A 158 -5.88 -17.35 4.07
CA LEU A 158 -6.73 -17.75 5.19
C LEU A 158 -8.08 -18.34 4.73
N LYS A 159 -8.67 -17.83 3.65
CA LYS A 159 -9.91 -18.39 3.10
C LYS A 159 -9.70 -19.82 2.60
N ASN A 160 -8.56 -20.09 1.96
CA ASN A 160 -8.26 -21.39 1.37
C ASN A 160 -8.03 -22.50 2.41
N ILE A 161 -7.80 -22.15 3.68
CA ILE A 161 -7.66 -23.08 4.80
C ILE A 161 -8.94 -23.22 5.65
N GLY A 162 -10.09 -22.72 5.16
CA GLY A 162 -11.41 -22.97 5.77
C GLY A 162 -11.86 -21.97 6.83
N TYR A 163 -11.17 -20.83 6.99
CA TYR A 163 -11.65 -19.74 7.84
C TYR A 163 -12.52 -18.77 7.03
N MET A 164 -13.76 -19.17 6.71
CA MET A 164 -14.90 -18.29 6.39
C MET A 164 -16.22 -19.02 6.62
#